data_AF-A0A1Z2SHQ0-F1
#
_entry.id   AF-A0A1Z2SHQ0-F1
#
_cell.length_a   1.000
_cell.length_b   1.000
_cell.length_c   1.000
_cell.angle_alpha   90.00
_cell.angle_beta   90.00
_cell.angle_gamma   90.00
#
_symmetry.space_group_name_H-M   'P 1'
#
loop_
_entity.id
_entity.type
_entity.pdbx_description
1 polymer ?
#
loop_
_entity_poly.entity_id
_entity_poly.type
_entity_poly.pdbx_seq_one_letter_code
_entity_poly.pdbx_strand_id
1 'polypeptide(L)'
;MEIIKIIGIVLGSSVFAALVTAFFTRRSHEETIALKYITEERAKWREKIKETMVSLNEAVNSPQLNGERLSKTRKASTYLKLSLNPEPEHTIDREILECIKRLCNEPNYERFCILEERVSILLKHDWERAKSEARTPMPSLTLATFMIGLVWCVFYFFIKNTSVYALVQKVSYLAGAYSEIAISLAVITMVTSLLIWCKRKVDELCLERRAMKLNKALQRPSR
;
A
#
# COMPACT_ATOMS: atom_id res chain seq x y z
N MET A 1 10.56 -39.23 26.89
CA MET A 1 9.09 -39.24 26.69
C MET A 1 8.37 -38.13 27.46
N GLU A 2 8.72 -37.87 28.72
CA GLU A 2 8.13 -36.79 29.56
C GLU A 2 8.18 -35.39 28.91
N ILE A 3 9.36 -34.95 28.47
CA ILE A 3 9.54 -33.61 27.84
C ILE A 3 8.67 -33.46 26.58
N ILE A 4 8.49 -34.53 25.81
CA ILE A 4 7.68 -34.53 24.57
C ILE A 4 6.18 -34.39 24.93
N LYS A 5 5.73 -35.02 26.02
CA LYS A 5 4.36 -34.86 26.53
C LYS A 5 4.13 -33.44 27.05
N ILE A 6 5.08 -32.87 27.78
CA ILE A 6 5.00 -31.49 28.30
C ILE A 6 4.90 -30.48 27.13
N ILE A 7 5.74 -30.63 26.11
CA ILE A 7 5.68 -29.77 24.91
C ILE A 7 4.36 -29.95 24.17
N GLY A 8 3.87 -31.19 24.01
CA GLY A 8 2.56 -31.47 23.40
C GLY A 8 1.38 -30.86 24.16
N ILE A 9 1.42 -30.87 25.51
CA ILE A 9 0.41 -30.25 26.37
C ILE A 9 0.48 -28.73 26.28
N VAL A 10 1.69 -28.13 26.24
CA VAL A 10 1.86 -26.68 26.13
C VAL A 10 1.38 -26.17 24.77
N LEU A 11 1.74 -26.84 23.67
CA LEU A 11 1.29 -26.48 22.31
C LEU A 11 -0.20 -26.76 22.08
N GLY A 12 -0.74 -27.80 22.71
CA GLY A 12 -2.17 -28.12 22.71
C GLY A 12 -3.00 -27.33 23.73
N SER A 13 -2.35 -26.52 24.58
CA SER A 13 -3.05 -25.75 25.59
C SER A 13 -3.87 -24.64 24.94
N SER A 14 -5.11 -24.48 25.42
CA SER A 14 -6.00 -23.38 25.04
C SER A 14 -5.37 -22.01 25.29
N VAL A 15 -4.46 -21.91 26.28
CA VAL A 15 -3.71 -20.71 26.64
C VAL A 15 -2.74 -20.29 25.53
N PHE A 16 -2.01 -21.24 24.94
CA PHE A 16 -1.09 -20.92 23.83
C PHE A 16 -1.86 -20.47 22.59
N ALA A 17 -2.96 -21.16 22.25
CA ALA A 17 -3.83 -20.77 21.14
C ALA A 17 -4.44 -19.36 21.36
N ALA A 18 -4.84 -19.04 22.59
CA ALA A 18 -5.35 -17.71 22.94
C ALA A 18 -4.28 -16.61 22.81
N LEU A 19 -3.04 -16.86 23.22
CA LEU A 19 -1.93 -15.91 23.07
C LEU A 19 -1.61 -15.62 21.60
N VAL A 20 -1.52 -16.67 20.79
CA VAL A 20 -1.27 -16.55 19.35
C VAL A 20 -2.41 -15.77 18.69
N THR A 21 -3.66 -16.14 18.99
CA THR A 21 -4.85 -15.45 18.47
C THR A 21 -4.89 -13.99 18.89
N ALA A 22 -4.57 -13.66 20.15
CA ALA A 22 -4.54 -12.29 20.66
C ALA A 22 -3.47 -11.45 19.96
N PHE A 23 -2.28 -12.01 19.74
CA PHE A 23 -1.20 -11.32 19.01
C PHE A 23 -1.58 -11.00 17.56
N PHE A 24 -2.16 -11.97 16.85
CA PHE A 24 -2.65 -11.77 15.48
C PHE A 24 -3.81 -10.78 15.41
N THR A 25 -4.78 -10.90 16.33
CA THR A 25 -5.93 -10.00 16.39
C THR A 25 -5.47 -8.58 16.61
N ARG A 26 -4.53 -8.36 17.54
CA ARG A 26 -3.95 -7.03 17.80
C ARG A 26 -3.28 -6.45 16.56
N ARG A 27 -2.40 -7.22 15.90
CA ARG A 27 -1.66 -6.72 14.73
C ARG A 27 -2.59 -6.41 13.55
N SER A 28 -3.56 -7.28 13.29
CA SER A 28 -4.57 -7.04 12.25
C SER A 28 -5.44 -5.82 12.57
N HIS A 29 -5.75 -5.59 13.85
CA HIS A 29 -6.56 -4.47 14.29
C HIS A 29 -5.82 -3.14 14.14
N GLU A 30 -4.55 -3.08 14.55
CA GLU A 30 -3.69 -1.89 14.40
C GLU A 30 -3.57 -1.46 12.93
N GLU A 31 -3.28 -2.41 12.02
CA GLU A 31 -3.20 -2.13 10.58
C GLU A 31 -4.55 -1.66 10.00
N THR A 32 -5.66 -2.26 10.45
CA THR A 32 -7.01 -1.86 10.01
C THR A 32 -7.38 -0.46 10.50
N ILE A 33 -7.03 -0.12 11.76
CA ILE A 33 -7.26 1.22 12.31
C ILE A 33 -6.44 2.25 11.54
N ALA A 34 -5.15 1.99 11.31
CA ALA A 34 -4.27 2.89 10.58
C ALA A 34 -4.80 3.13 9.15
N LEU A 35 -5.20 2.06 8.46
CA LEU A 35 -5.82 2.16 7.13
C LEU A 35 -7.10 2.99 7.18
N LYS A 36 -8.00 2.74 8.14
CA LYS A 36 -9.24 3.50 8.29
C LYS A 36 -8.95 4.99 8.49
N TYR A 37 -8.07 5.33 9.43
CA TYR A 37 -7.71 6.71 9.72
C TYR A 37 -7.12 7.42 8.49
N ILE A 38 -6.18 6.78 7.77
CA ILE A 38 -5.60 7.35 6.54
C ILE A 38 -6.67 7.53 5.48
N THR A 39 -7.59 6.58 5.29
CA THR A 39 -8.66 6.69 4.30
C THR A 39 -9.66 7.81 4.62
N GLU A 40 -9.96 8.02 5.91
CA GLU A 40 -10.81 9.12 6.39
C GLU A 40 -10.13 10.47 6.18
N GLU A 41 -8.86 10.61 6.56
CA GLU A 41 -8.10 11.85 6.34
C GLU A 41 -7.96 12.17 4.84
N ARG A 42 -7.73 11.16 3.99
CA ARG A 42 -7.71 11.36 2.53
C ARG A 42 -9.08 11.76 1.98
N ALA A 43 -10.17 11.23 2.53
CA ALA A 43 -11.51 11.66 2.13
C ALA A 43 -11.76 13.14 2.46
N LYS A 44 -11.42 13.57 3.68
CA LYS A 44 -11.48 14.97 4.09
C LYS A 44 -10.59 15.86 3.24
N TRP A 45 -9.37 15.41 2.93
CA TRP A 45 -8.45 16.13 2.05
C TRP A 45 -9.05 16.33 0.66
N ARG A 46 -9.60 15.27 0.02
CA ARG A 46 -10.26 15.39 -1.29
C ARG A 46 -11.43 16.35 -1.28
N GLU A 47 -12.23 16.36 -0.20
CA GLU A 47 -13.33 17.30 -0.03
C GLU A 47 -12.82 18.74 0.10
N LYS A 48 -11.77 18.96 0.90
CA LYS A 48 -11.14 20.27 1.06
C LYS A 48 -10.52 20.81 -0.24
N ILE A 49 -9.95 19.94 -1.06
CA ILE A 49 -9.45 20.31 -2.39
C ILE A 49 -10.61 20.76 -3.29
N LYS A 50 -11.73 20.04 -3.30
CA LYS A 50 -12.92 20.44 -4.08
C LYS A 50 -13.50 21.76 -3.62
N GLU A 51 -13.66 21.97 -2.31
CA GLU A 51 -14.09 23.25 -1.74
C GLU A 51 -13.17 24.39 -2.16
N THR A 52 -11.86 24.17 -2.07
CA THR A 52 -10.85 25.17 -2.45
C THR A 52 -10.95 25.52 -3.95
N MET A 53 -11.19 24.53 -4.81
CA MET A 53 -11.41 24.75 -6.24
C MET A 53 -12.67 25.56 -6.52
N VAL A 54 -13.76 25.33 -5.78
CA VAL A 54 -14.99 26.13 -5.89
C VAL A 54 -14.72 27.58 -5.46
N SER A 55 -14.08 27.81 -4.31
CA SER A 55 -13.71 29.17 -3.87
C SER A 55 -12.75 29.85 -4.83
N LEU A 56 -11.85 29.10 -5.47
CA LEU A 56 -10.95 29.62 -6.48
C LEU A 56 -11.69 30.02 -7.76
N ASN A 57 -12.68 29.24 -8.19
CA ASN A 57 -13.54 29.57 -9.32
C ASN A 57 -14.32 30.87 -9.08
N GLU A 58 -14.90 31.02 -7.90
CA GLU A 58 -15.60 32.25 -7.48
C GLU A 58 -14.65 33.46 -7.49
N ALA A 59 -13.44 33.30 -6.96
CA ALA A 59 -12.44 34.36 -6.94
C ALA A 59 -12.00 34.76 -8.36
N VAL A 60 -11.81 33.81 -9.28
CA VAL A 60 -11.39 34.08 -10.66
C VAL A 60 -12.49 34.78 -11.48
N ASN A 61 -13.75 34.38 -11.30
CA ASN A 61 -14.88 34.94 -12.04
C ASN A 61 -15.46 36.22 -11.40
N SER A 62 -14.84 36.71 -10.34
CA SER A 62 -15.37 37.84 -9.59
C SER A 62 -15.30 39.14 -10.40
N PRO A 63 -16.38 39.95 -10.48
CA PRO A 63 -16.43 41.14 -11.33
C PRO A 63 -15.67 42.37 -10.76
N GLN A 64 -14.92 42.21 -9.66
CA GLN A 64 -14.21 43.33 -9.04
C GLN A 64 -12.97 43.77 -9.84
N LEU A 65 -12.44 44.94 -9.46
CA LEU A 65 -11.18 45.48 -9.96
C LEU A 65 -10.05 44.44 -9.89
N ASN A 66 -9.18 44.46 -10.90
CA ASN A 66 -8.10 43.48 -11.06
C ASN A 66 -7.29 43.22 -9.79
N GLY A 67 -6.99 44.25 -8.98
CA GLY A 67 -6.21 44.10 -7.75
C GLY A 67 -6.92 43.29 -6.66
N GLU A 68 -8.22 43.51 -6.45
CA GLU A 68 -9.01 42.78 -5.45
C GLU A 68 -9.21 41.33 -5.88
N ARG A 69 -9.50 41.12 -7.17
CA ARG A 69 -9.61 39.80 -7.78
C ARG A 69 -8.33 38.99 -7.58
N LEU A 70 -7.18 39.60 -7.89
CA LEU A 70 -5.86 38.98 -7.72
C LEU A 70 -5.59 38.56 -6.28
N SER A 71 -5.93 39.43 -5.32
CA SER A 71 -5.78 39.16 -3.89
C SER A 71 -6.65 37.97 -3.45
N LYS A 72 -7.92 37.93 -3.86
CA LYS A 72 -8.83 36.81 -3.59
C LYS A 72 -8.34 35.50 -4.20
N THR A 73 -7.92 35.51 -5.46
CA THR A 73 -7.36 34.33 -6.15
C THR A 73 -6.11 33.82 -5.42
N ARG A 74 -5.20 34.71 -5.02
CA ARG A 74 -4.00 34.33 -4.26
C ARG A 74 -4.36 33.70 -2.92
N LYS A 75 -5.29 34.32 -2.17
CA LYS A 75 -5.75 33.81 -0.86
C LYS A 75 -6.39 32.43 -0.99
N ALA A 76 -7.28 32.23 -1.96
CA ALA A 76 -7.92 30.93 -2.22
C ALA A 76 -6.89 29.87 -2.66
N SER A 77 -5.89 30.27 -3.46
CA SER A 77 -4.85 29.35 -3.95
C SER A 77 -3.87 28.84 -2.87
N THR A 78 -3.78 29.53 -1.73
CA THR A 78 -2.78 29.23 -0.69
C THR A 78 -2.95 27.81 -0.15
N TYR A 79 -4.18 27.39 0.13
CA TYR A 79 -4.44 26.03 0.63
C TYR A 79 -3.95 24.97 -0.36
N LEU A 80 -4.26 25.16 -1.65
CA LEU A 80 -3.87 24.22 -2.70
C LEU A 80 -2.33 24.14 -2.82
N LYS A 81 -1.62 25.26 -2.74
CA LYS A 81 -0.15 25.28 -2.74
C LYS A 81 0.47 24.55 -1.55
N LEU A 82 -0.11 24.70 -0.36
CA LEU A 82 0.37 24.05 0.86
C LEU A 82 0.06 22.55 0.90
N SER A 83 -0.90 22.10 0.08
CA SER A 83 -1.35 20.70 0.04
C SER A 83 -0.61 19.82 -0.95
N LEU A 84 0.25 20.40 -1.82
CA LEU A 84 0.93 19.71 -2.91
C LEU A 84 2.43 19.55 -2.61
N ASN A 85 3.05 18.49 -3.14
CA ASN A 85 4.49 18.29 -2.97
C ASN A 85 5.29 19.16 -3.96
N PRO A 86 6.21 20.04 -3.50
CA PRO A 86 7.06 20.83 -4.39
C PRO A 86 8.22 20.03 -5.03
N GLU A 87 8.45 18.79 -4.65
CA GLU A 87 9.57 17.99 -5.14
C GLU A 87 9.50 17.71 -6.66
N PRO A 88 10.65 17.72 -7.36
CA PRO A 88 10.69 17.62 -8.82
C PRO A 88 10.23 16.26 -9.36
N GLU A 89 10.23 15.21 -8.54
CA GLU A 89 9.77 13.86 -8.90
C GLU A 89 8.24 13.80 -9.07
N HIS A 90 7.51 14.74 -8.46
CA HIS A 90 6.06 14.80 -8.47
C HIS A 90 5.55 15.67 -9.64
N THR A 91 5.54 15.09 -10.84
CA THR A 91 5.21 15.81 -12.08
C THR A 91 3.82 16.45 -12.08
N ILE A 92 2.79 15.75 -11.60
CA ILE A 92 1.40 16.26 -11.53
C ILE A 92 1.33 17.46 -10.58
N ASP A 93 1.90 17.33 -9.37
CA ASP A 93 1.87 18.40 -8.36
C ASP A 93 2.60 19.65 -8.86
N ARG A 94 3.73 19.47 -9.55
CA ARG A 94 4.48 20.56 -10.17
C ARG A 94 3.68 21.29 -11.24
N GLU A 95 3.01 20.55 -12.13
CA GLU A 95 2.14 21.13 -13.17
C GLU A 95 1.00 21.95 -12.55
N ILE A 96 0.39 21.44 -11.49
CA ILE A 96 -0.67 22.13 -10.74
C ILE A 96 -0.10 23.41 -10.11
N LEU A 97 1.05 23.34 -9.44
CA LEU A 97 1.71 24.51 -8.85
C LEU A 97 2.05 25.58 -9.88
N GLU A 98 2.48 25.19 -11.08
CA GLU A 98 2.74 26.11 -12.18
C GLU A 98 1.46 26.76 -12.70
N CYS A 99 0.39 25.99 -12.88
CA CYS A 99 -0.93 26.52 -13.25
C CYS A 99 -1.42 27.53 -12.22
N ILE A 100 -1.27 27.23 -10.93
CA ILE A 100 -1.64 28.15 -9.86
C ILE A 100 -0.79 29.43 -9.91
N LYS A 101 0.52 29.33 -10.13
CA LYS A 101 1.40 30.51 -10.26
C LYS A 101 0.94 31.43 -11.39
N ARG A 102 0.63 30.87 -12.55
CA ARG A 102 0.11 31.62 -13.71
C ARG A 102 -1.24 32.26 -13.41
N LEU A 103 -2.14 31.53 -12.73
CA LEU A 103 -3.46 32.03 -12.32
C LEU A 103 -3.36 33.15 -11.27
N CYS A 104 -2.39 33.09 -10.37
CA CYS A 104 -2.14 34.12 -9.35
C CYS A 104 -1.54 35.43 -9.90
N ASN A 105 -1.00 35.40 -11.12
CA ASN A 105 -0.45 36.56 -11.82
C ASN A 105 -1.52 37.22 -12.68
N GLU A 106 -2.36 36.42 -13.32
CA GLU A 106 -3.42 36.89 -14.20
C GLU A 106 -4.60 35.90 -14.12
N PRO A 107 -5.63 36.23 -13.32
CA PRO A 107 -6.82 35.41 -13.13
C PRO A 107 -7.61 35.38 -14.43
N ASN A 108 -7.73 34.20 -15.03
CA ASN A 108 -8.47 33.96 -16.27
C ASN A 108 -9.20 32.62 -16.15
N TYR A 109 -10.44 32.58 -16.60
CA TYR A 109 -11.28 31.38 -16.61
C TYR A 109 -10.67 30.22 -17.40
N GLU A 110 -10.06 30.48 -18.57
CA GLU A 110 -9.42 29.44 -19.38
C GLU A 110 -8.25 28.77 -18.63
N ARG A 111 -7.46 29.57 -17.90
CA ARG A 111 -6.38 29.04 -17.04
C ARG A 111 -6.92 28.27 -15.84
N PHE A 112 -8.08 28.67 -15.33
CA PHE A 112 -8.77 27.93 -14.28
C PHE A 112 -9.25 26.56 -14.80
N CYS A 113 -9.80 26.46 -16.02
CA CYS A 113 -10.21 25.18 -16.61
C CYS A 113 -9.02 24.21 -16.75
N ILE A 114 -7.85 24.71 -17.15
CA ILE A 114 -6.62 23.88 -17.21
C ILE A 114 -6.24 23.37 -15.81
N LEU A 115 -6.31 24.24 -14.80
CA LEU A 115 -6.04 23.85 -13.41
C LEU A 115 -7.06 22.80 -12.92
N GLU A 116 -8.34 22.97 -13.24
CA GLU A 116 -9.43 22.06 -12.89
C GLU A 116 -9.20 20.66 -13.46
N GLU A 117 -8.81 20.56 -14.73
CA GLU A 117 -8.48 19.30 -15.37
C GLU A 117 -7.33 18.58 -14.63
N ARG A 118 -6.26 19.30 -14.29
CA ARG A 118 -5.10 18.73 -13.59
C ARG A 118 -5.45 18.25 -12.19
N VAL A 119 -6.26 19.01 -11.45
CA VAL A 119 -6.76 18.61 -10.14
C VAL A 119 -7.70 17.39 -10.25
N SER A 120 -8.52 17.30 -11.30
CA SER A 120 -9.37 16.13 -11.55
C SER A 120 -8.54 14.86 -11.75
N ILE A 121 -7.44 14.95 -12.51
CA ILE A 121 -6.49 13.84 -12.70
C ILE A 121 -5.84 13.43 -11.37
N LEU A 122 -5.40 14.41 -10.56
CA LEU A 122 -4.83 14.16 -9.23
C LEU A 122 -5.81 13.38 -8.32
N LEU A 123 -7.06 13.85 -8.25
CA LEU A 123 -8.10 13.22 -7.43
C LEU A 123 -8.46 11.81 -7.94
N LYS A 124 -8.45 11.61 -9.26
CA LYS A 124 -8.67 10.29 -9.86
C LYS A 124 -7.54 9.32 -9.51
N HIS A 125 -6.29 9.77 -9.56
CA HIS A 125 -5.13 8.97 -9.19
C HIS A 125 -5.17 8.57 -7.70
N ASP A 126 -5.44 9.51 -6.80
CA ASP A 126 -5.59 9.23 -5.37
C ASP A 126 -6.71 8.21 -5.09
N TRP A 127 -7.85 8.31 -5.78
CA TRP A 127 -8.95 7.36 -5.65
C TRP A 127 -8.56 5.92 -6.03
N GLU A 128 -7.88 5.75 -7.17
CA GLU A 128 -7.44 4.41 -7.61
C GLU A 128 -6.39 3.82 -6.64
N ARG A 129 -5.50 4.66 -6.08
CA ARG A 129 -4.57 4.25 -5.02
C ARG A 129 -5.33 3.80 -3.77
N ALA A 130 -6.26 4.61 -3.27
CA ALA A 130 -7.05 4.27 -2.07
C ALA A 130 -7.85 2.97 -2.25
N LYS A 131 -8.42 2.75 -3.45
CA LYS A 131 -9.09 1.49 -3.79
C LYS A 131 -8.12 0.30 -3.77
N SER A 132 -6.88 0.49 -4.22
CA SER A 132 -5.85 -0.55 -4.21
C SER A 132 -5.39 -0.88 -2.79
N GLU A 133 -5.17 0.13 -1.96
CA GLU A 133 -4.79 -0.04 -0.55
C GLU A 133 -5.89 -0.77 0.23
N ALA A 134 -7.16 -0.38 0.05
CA ALA A 134 -8.30 -1.04 0.69
C ALA A 134 -8.51 -2.51 0.25
N ARG A 135 -8.07 -2.88 -0.96
CA ARG A 135 -8.18 -4.26 -1.47
C ARG A 135 -7.09 -5.20 -0.97
N THR A 136 -5.99 -4.65 -0.43
CA THR A 136 -4.81 -5.45 -0.12
C THR A 136 -4.56 -5.44 1.38
N PRO A 137 -5.30 -6.23 2.18
CA PRO A 137 -4.89 -6.45 3.54
C PRO A 137 -3.55 -7.20 3.53
N MET A 138 -2.49 -6.46 3.85
CA MET A 138 -1.17 -6.99 4.22
C MET A 138 -1.20 -8.11 5.29
N PRO A 139 -2.22 -8.27 6.17
CA PRO A 139 -2.24 -9.40 7.11
C PRO A 139 -2.29 -10.79 6.44
N SER A 140 -2.74 -10.89 5.18
CA SER A 140 -2.86 -12.19 4.50
C SER A 140 -1.51 -12.84 4.18
N LEU A 141 -0.50 -12.05 3.80
CA LEU A 141 0.82 -12.58 3.42
C LEU A 141 1.64 -12.97 4.66
N THR A 142 1.59 -12.15 5.71
CA THR A 142 2.27 -12.45 6.98
C THR A 142 1.66 -13.68 7.65
N LEU A 143 0.34 -13.82 7.62
CA LEU A 143 -0.36 -15.03 8.06
C LEU A 143 0.08 -16.26 7.26
N ALA A 144 0.13 -16.15 5.92
CA ALA A 144 0.58 -17.25 5.07
C ALA A 144 2.02 -17.69 5.42
N THR A 145 2.94 -16.75 5.65
CA THR A 145 4.32 -17.08 6.03
C THR A 145 4.42 -17.75 7.40
N PHE A 146 3.62 -17.34 8.38
CA PHE A 146 3.59 -17.97 9.69
C PHE A 146 3.02 -19.38 9.63
N MET A 147 1.94 -19.59 8.86
CA MET A 147 1.33 -20.90 8.66
C MET A 147 2.29 -21.86 7.94
N ILE A 148 3.05 -21.39 6.96
CA ILE A 148 4.10 -22.17 6.29
C ILE A 148 5.20 -22.58 7.29
N GLY A 149 5.60 -21.67 8.18
CA GLY A 149 6.57 -21.98 9.24
C GLY A 149 6.07 -23.05 10.21
N LEU A 150 4.81 -22.97 10.65
CA LEU A 150 4.20 -23.99 11.51
C LEU A 150 4.09 -25.35 10.83
N VAL A 151 3.65 -25.38 9.57
CA VAL A 151 3.57 -26.61 8.77
C VAL A 151 4.97 -27.22 8.61
N TRP A 152 5.99 -26.39 8.36
CA TRP A 152 7.37 -26.84 8.26
C TRP A 152 7.90 -27.44 9.57
N CYS A 153 7.59 -26.83 10.72
CA CYS A 153 7.96 -27.37 12.03
C CYS A 153 7.35 -28.76 12.28
N VAL A 154 6.07 -28.95 11.95
CA VAL A 154 5.39 -30.25 12.07
C VAL A 154 6.00 -31.26 11.10
N PHE A 155 6.20 -30.87 9.84
CA PHE A 155 6.82 -31.71 8.82
C PHE A 155 8.24 -32.16 9.19
N TYR A 156 9.05 -31.25 9.74
CA TYR A 156 10.39 -31.53 10.25
C TYR A 156 10.37 -32.56 11.37
N PHE A 157 9.41 -32.44 12.30
CA PHE A 157 9.23 -33.40 13.38
C PHE A 157 8.87 -34.81 12.85
N PHE A 158 8.01 -34.90 11.84
CA PHE A 158 7.68 -36.16 11.18
C PHE A 158 8.88 -36.78 10.46
N ILE A 159 9.66 -35.99 9.71
CA ILE A 159 10.87 -36.47 9.02
C ILE A 159 11.84 -37.09 10.02
N LYS A 160 12.06 -36.45 11.17
CA LYS A 160 12.99 -36.94 12.20
C LYS A 160 12.63 -38.34 12.72
N ASN A 161 11.36 -38.72 12.67
CA ASN A 161 10.87 -40.03 13.11
C ASN A 161 10.96 -41.14 12.04
N THR A 162 11.48 -40.84 10.84
CA THR A 162 11.59 -41.81 9.73
C THR A 162 13.02 -42.32 9.53
N SER A 163 13.15 -43.52 8.94
CA SER A 163 14.46 -44.11 8.58
C SER A 163 15.26 -43.28 7.56
N VAL A 164 14.58 -42.39 6.82
CA VAL A 164 15.18 -41.44 5.90
C VAL A 164 16.11 -40.47 6.63
N TYR A 165 15.70 -40.00 7.81
CA TYR A 165 16.53 -39.12 8.64
C TYR A 165 17.83 -39.82 9.07
N ALA A 166 17.73 -41.10 9.48
CA ALA A 166 18.91 -41.90 9.84
C ALA A 166 19.87 -42.12 8.65
N LEU A 167 19.36 -42.12 7.41
CA LEU A 167 20.15 -42.27 6.19
C LEU A 167 20.84 -40.95 5.80
N VAL A 168 20.14 -39.81 5.95
CA VAL A 168 20.69 -38.47 5.71
C VAL A 168 21.81 -38.14 6.71
N GLN A 169 21.68 -38.55 7.97
CA GLN A 169 22.71 -38.35 9.00
C GLN A 169 23.99 -39.16 8.76
N LYS A 170 24.01 -40.13 7.83
CA LYS A 170 25.24 -40.85 7.45
C LYS A 170 26.18 -39.99 6.61
N VAL A 171 25.68 -38.90 6.00
CA VAL A 171 26.48 -37.98 5.19
C VAL A 171 27.14 -36.95 6.10
N SER A 172 28.47 -36.94 6.15
CA SER A 172 29.27 -36.15 7.11
C SER A 172 28.99 -34.64 7.05
N TYR A 173 28.64 -34.12 5.87
CA TYR A 173 28.33 -32.69 5.65
C TYR A 173 26.91 -32.31 6.10
N LEU A 174 25.99 -33.28 6.15
CA LEU A 174 24.59 -33.06 6.53
C LEU A 174 24.30 -33.47 7.98
N ALA A 175 25.23 -34.17 8.63
CA ALA A 175 25.12 -34.62 10.00
C ALA A 175 25.30 -33.47 11.01
N GLY A 176 24.42 -33.41 12.01
CA GLY A 176 24.52 -32.46 13.12
C GLY A 176 23.39 -31.43 13.21
N ALA A 177 23.15 -30.92 14.42
CA ALA A 177 22.05 -29.99 14.67
C ALA A 177 22.21 -28.63 13.94
N TYR A 178 23.44 -28.20 13.67
CA TYR A 178 23.71 -26.92 13.02
C TYR A 178 23.43 -26.95 11.50
N SER A 179 23.73 -28.04 10.81
CA SER A 179 23.38 -28.22 9.39
C SER A 179 21.86 -28.32 9.20
N GLU A 180 21.15 -28.96 10.13
CA GLU A 180 19.68 -29.04 10.14
C GLU A 180 19.01 -27.67 10.28
N ILE A 181 19.48 -26.85 11.22
CA ILE A 181 18.98 -25.49 11.43
C ILE A 181 19.29 -24.60 10.21
N ALA A 182 20.47 -24.76 9.59
CA ALA A 182 20.83 -24.02 8.39
C ALA A 182 19.94 -24.37 7.18
N ILE A 183 19.65 -25.66 6.96
CA ILE A 183 18.77 -26.12 5.86
C ILE A 183 17.34 -25.64 6.07
N SER A 184 16.81 -25.72 7.30
CA SER A 184 15.45 -25.25 7.60
C SER A 184 15.30 -23.73 7.40
N LEU A 185 16.28 -22.93 7.85
CA LEU A 185 16.31 -21.49 7.58
C LEU A 185 16.42 -21.18 6.08
N ALA A 186 17.24 -21.93 5.34
CA ALA A 186 17.38 -21.77 3.89
C ALA A 186 16.07 -22.07 3.14
N VAL A 187 15.33 -23.11 3.54
CA VAL A 187 14.04 -23.43 2.94
C VAL A 187 12.99 -22.36 3.25
N ILE A 188 12.91 -21.88 4.49
CA ILE A 188 11.97 -20.82 4.88
C ILE A 188 12.25 -19.51 4.13
N THR A 189 13.52 -19.13 4.00
CA THR A 189 13.93 -17.91 3.27
C THR A 189 13.70 -18.05 1.76
N MET A 190 13.91 -19.23 1.19
CA MET A 190 13.60 -19.52 -0.22
C MET A 190 12.08 -19.43 -0.50
N VAL A 191 11.25 -20.01 0.37
CA VAL A 191 9.78 -19.97 0.18
C VAL A 191 9.24 -18.55 0.35
N THR A 192 9.72 -17.80 1.34
CA THR A 192 9.28 -16.41 1.55
C THR A 192 9.70 -15.50 0.39
N SER A 193 10.92 -15.64 -0.13
CA SER A 193 11.38 -14.89 -1.30
C SER A 193 10.61 -15.23 -2.58
N LEU A 194 10.24 -16.50 -2.78
CA LEU A 194 9.38 -16.92 -3.89
C LEU A 194 7.97 -16.31 -3.80
N LEU A 195 7.37 -16.28 -2.61
CA LEU A 195 6.06 -15.66 -2.41
C LEU A 195 6.08 -14.15 -2.66
N ILE A 196 7.13 -13.46 -2.19
CA ILE A 196 7.33 -12.03 -2.45
C ILE A 196 7.52 -11.78 -3.95
N TRP A 197 8.35 -12.58 -4.62
CA TRP A 197 8.58 -12.48 -6.06
C TRP A 197 7.29 -12.71 -6.85
N CYS A 198 6.53 -13.74 -6.51
CA CYS A 198 5.26 -14.06 -7.15
C CYS A 198 4.25 -12.91 -6.99
N LYS A 199 4.16 -12.34 -5.79
CA LYS A 199 3.30 -11.16 -5.52
C LYS A 199 3.73 -9.97 -6.37
N ARG A 200 5.03 -9.62 -6.39
CA ARG A 200 5.55 -8.52 -7.23
C ARG A 200 5.23 -8.73 -8.71
N LYS A 201 5.35 -9.97 -9.20
CA LYS A 201 5.05 -10.29 -10.60
C LYS A 201 3.56 -10.17 -10.92
N VAL A 202 2.69 -10.59 -9.99
CA VAL A 202 1.23 -10.43 -10.13
C VAL A 202 0.84 -8.95 -10.13
N ASP A 203 1.45 -8.14 -9.27
CA ASP A 203 1.22 -6.69 -9.20
C ASP A 203 1.66 -5.99 -10.50
N GLU A 204 2.82 -6.36 -11.04
CA GLU A 204 3.36 -5.86 -12.31
C GLU A 204 2.42 -6.19 -13.48
N LEU A 205 1.97 -7.44 -13.59
CA LEU A 205 1.00 -7.87 -14.62
C LEU A 205 -0.35 -7.16 -14.48
N CYS A 206 -0.78 -6.87 -13.24
CA CYS A 206 -1.99 -6.11 -12.99
C CYS A 206 -1.85 -4.65 -13.45
N LEU A 207 -0.69 -4.03 -13.23
CA LEU A 207 -0.39 -2.67 -13.68
C LEU A 207 -0.37 -2.58 -15.21
N GLU A 208 0.32 -3.51 -15.89
CA GLU A 208 0.34 -3.55 -17.36
C GLU A 208 -1.06 -3.71 -17.96
N ARG A 209 -1.88 -4.59 -17.37
CA ARG A 209 -3.26 -4.80 -17.81
C ARG A 209 -4.13 -3.56 -17.61
N ARG A 210 -3.88 -2.77 -16.56
CA ARG A 210 -4.57 -1.48 -16.33
C ARG A 210 -4.09 -0.41 -17.31
N ALA A 211 -2.78 -0.32 -17.57
CA ALA A 211 -2.22 0.61 -18.54
C ALA A 211 -2.78 0.36 -19.96
N MET A 212 -2.87 -0.91 -20.38
CA MET A 212 -3.49 -1.30 -21.65
C MET A 212 -4.97 -0.88 -21.75
N LYS A 213 -5.74 -1.04 -20.66
CA LYS A 213 -7.15 -0.61 -20.62
C LYS A 213 -7.29 0.91 -20.71
N LEU A 214 -6.40 1.65 -20.04
CA LEU A 214 -6.39 3.11 -20.09
C LEU A 214 -6.05 3.62 -21.49
N ASN A 215 -5.03 3.02 -22.12
CA ASN A 215 -4.62 3.37 -23.48
C ASN A 215 -5.72 3.07 -24.51
N LYS A 216 -6.42 1.94 -24.36
CA LYS A 216 -7.59 1.59 -25.18
C LYS A 216 -8.80 2.51 -24.94
N ALA A 217 -8.94 3.08 -23.75
CA ALA A 217 -9.99 4.06 -23.45
C ALA A 217 -9.66 5.44 -24.05
N LEU A 218 -8.38 5.84 -24.04
CA LEU A 218 -7.89 7.08 -24.63
C LEU A 218 -7.90 7.06 -26.18
N GLN A 219 -7.76 5.88 -26.79
CA GLN A 219 -7.86 5.70 -28.26
C GLN A 219 -9.31 5.64 -28.78
N ARG A 220 -10.34 5.77 -27.93
CA ARG A 220 -11.72 5.89 -28.44
C ARG A 220 -11.90 7.30 -29.01
N PRO A 221 -12.20 7.45 -30.32
CA PRO A 221 -12.47 8.76 -30.89
C PRO A 221 -13.71 9.35 -30.21
N SER A 222 -13.59 10.61 -29.77
CA SER A 222 -14.71 11.42 -29.30
C SER A 222 -15.77 11.45 -30.41
N ARG A 223 -16.88 10.74 -30.19
CA ARG A 223 -18.12 10.93 -30.94
C ARG A 223 -18.94 11.99 -30.26
#